data_AF-A0A842W4Y1-F1
#
_entry.id   AF-A0A842W4Y1-F1
#
_cell.length_a   1.000
_cell.length_b   1.000
_cell.length_c   1.000
_cell.angle_alpha   90.00
_cell.angle_beta   90.00
_cell.angle_gamma   90.00
#
_symmetry.space_group_name_H-M   'P 1'
#
loop_
_entity.id
_entity.type
_entity.pdbx_description
1 polymer ?
#
loop_
_entity_poly.entity_id
_entity_poly.type
_entity_poly.pdbx_seq_one_letter_code
_entity_poly.pdbx_strand_id
1 'polypeptide(L)'
;MEDKENQEKNDRSEDSKASKESNDAEKLKEKEKSDELQNIEKSGISNDIEEPSNPETDITTPDADNPEVYEIDENDRDLPNNTIREVDLEVIREGNKTFNGESEGHLKEEAEDAEEAEDVEEAEEPEEFEYEYPEDAFQIKQMEGTEPYDEVRSDFPIFHQQNNTCGLSSMLMLLDPLKNEKIAGFLNAIWKQVNNLLLNIQIDRQEFKWNYALEYLLLKSFHENILSQYIMDHKQFADDYYIAKVPLEVHLRQLMEPHYAANRKLIVDEYERFFESGTVTHFLLVEQINQMKDSKELEMIYSLFGYDFVPQWSPDGTGAIFFNKRELKHPEEKIVKQRLELLLHEIQHGSRIMCGMFHHWVAVADIKKKSRGYQLVINDPNTARRYKIPFKRLSDSDRFYIFRKRSEDVQPFWKKVLDWIDVEIQQDIAAFKEFKEEMQKRMRERLKLRAQQQKVVTDEKKDVPALESKDLVEIPQESISINKQVKNILDSPQIPLSGSDFMKRIRTIIHANFSDYSKM
;
A
#
# COMPACT_ATOMS: atom_id res chain seq x y z
N MET A 1 -48.46 50.07 5.30
CA MET A 1 -48.44 49.46 3.96
C MET A 1 -47.40 50.12 3.05
N GLU A 2 -46.98 51.36 3.32
CA GLU A 2 -45.91 52.03 2.55
C GLU A 2 -44.49 51.51 2.82
N ASP A 3 -44.22 50.86 3.96
CA ASP A 3 -42.87 50.34 4.26
C ASP A 3 -42.52 49.02 3.57
N LYS A 4 -43.50 48.29 3.01
CA LYS A 4 -43.23 47.05 2.24
C LYS A 4 -42.94 47.30 0.77
N GLU A 5 -43.30 48.46 0.23
CA GLU A 5 -43.12 48.78 -1.19
C GLU A 5 -41.73 49.36 -1.51
N ASN A 6 -41.01 49.84 -0.49
CA ASN A 6 -39.64 50.33 -0.63
C ASN A 6 -38.58 49.22 -0.51
N GLN A 7 -38.91 48.07 0.07
CA GLN A 7 -37.96 46.96 0.22
C GLN A 7 -37.82 46.16 -1.09
N GLU A 8 -38.91 45.96 -1.85
CA GLU A 8 -38.88 45.30 -3.17
C GLU A 8 -38.19 46.11 -4.28
N LYS A 9 -38.03 47.43 -4.12
CA LYS A 9 -37.33 48.28 -5.11
C LYS A 9 -35.82 48.27 -4.94
N ASN A 10 -35.30 47.99 -3.75
CA ASN A 10 -33.85 47.91 -3.53
C ASN A 10 -33.28 46.58 -4.00
N ASP A 11 -34.00 45.46 -3.76
CA ASP A 11 -33.52 44.12 -4.15
C ASP A 11 -33.44 43.94 -5.68
N ARG A 12 -34.29 44.62 -6.47
CA ARG A 12 -34.19 44.60 -7.94
C ARG A 12 -33.05 45.42 -8.52
N SER A 13 -32.45 46.33 -7.73
CA SER A 13 -31.36 47.18 -8.22
C SER A 13 -29.99 46.50 -8.14
N GLU A 14 -29.80 45.58 -7.18
CA GLU A 14 -28.53 44.87 -6.98
C GLU A 14 -28.33 43.74 -8.01
N ASP A 15 -29.38 43.00 -8.37
CA ASP A 15 -29.32 41.97 -9.41
C ASP A 15 -29.00 42.53 -10.81
N SER A 16 -29.38 43.79 -11.07
CA SER A 16 -29.10 44.46 -12.35
C SER A 16 -27.63 44.92 -12.48
N LYS A 17 -26.93 45.12 -11.36
CA LYS A 17 -25.49 45.47 -11.36
C LYS A 17 -24.62 44.23 -11.49
N ALA A 18 -24.98 43.15 -10.80
CA ALA A 18 -24.25 41.88 -10.88
C ALA A 18 -24.25 41.28 -12.30
N SER A 19 -25.38 41.37 -13.03
CA SER A 19 -25.46 40.88 -14.41
C SER A 19 -24.68 41.74 -15.41
N LYS A 20 -24.45 43.02 -15.11
CA LYS A 20 -23.69 43.94 -15.96
C LYS A 20 -22.18 43.75 -15.78
N GLU A 21 -21.72 43.57 -14.54
CA GLU A 21 -20.32 43.29 -14.22
C GLU A 21 -19.86 41.91 -14.75
N SER A 22 -20.76 40.91 -14.77
CA SER A 22 -20.51 39.60 -15.39
C SER A 22 -20.24 39.71 -16.90
N ASN A 23 -21.06 40.48 -17.62
CA ASN A 23 -20.94 40.62 -19.08
C ASN A 23 -19.70 41.45 -19.49
N ASP A 24 -19.28 42.41 -18.67
CA ASP A 24 -18.08 43.21 -18.94
C ASP A 24 -16.80 42.40 -18.69
N ALA A 25 -16.80 41.47 -17.72
CA ALA A 25 -15.68 40.57 -17.48
C ALA A 25 -15.50 39.52 -18.60
N GLU A 26 -16.60 39.03 -19.17
CA GLU A 26 -16.55 38.06 -20.27
C GLU A 26 -16.03 38.69 -21.57
N LYS A 27 -16.44 39.93 -21.87
CA LYS A 27 -15.91 40.70 -23.01
C LYS A 27 -14.44 41.04 -22.89
N LEU A 28 -13.92 41.23 -21.66
CA LEU A 28 -12.50 41.47 -21.43
C LEU A 28 -11.66 40.22 -21.73
N LYS A 29 -12.15 39.03 -21.35
CA LYS A 29 -11.48 37.75 -21.65
C LYS A 29 -11.47 37.40 -23.14
N GLU A 30 -12.56 37.70 -23.86
CA GLU A 30 -12.59 37.52 -25.31
C GLU A 30 -11.63 38.46 -26.04
N LYS A 31 -11.47 39.70 -25.53
CA LYS A 31 -10.53 40.66 -26.08
C LYS A 31 -9.07 40.25 -25.84
N GLU A 32 -8.73 39.76 -24.65
CA GLU A 32 -7.38 39.26 -24.35
C GLU A 32 -6.99 38.05 -25.23
N LYS A 33 -7.91 37.10 -25.46
CA LYS A 33 -7.68 35.98 -26.39
C LYS A 33 -7.50 36.43 -27.84
N SER A 34 -8.25 37.45 -28.28
CA SER A 34 -8.11 38.00 -29.63
C SER A 34 -6.78 38.71 -29.82
N ASP A 35 -6.29 39.42 -28.80
CA ASP A 35 -5.00 40.12 -28.85
C ASP A 35 -3.82 39.15 -28.79
N GLU A 36 -3.96 38.01 -28.09
CA GLU A 36 -2.96 36.93 -28.05
C GLU A 36 -2.83 36.21 -29.39
N LEU A 37 -3.94 35.91 -30.07
CA LEU A 37 -3.94 35.30 -31.41
C LEU A 37 -3.34 36.23 -32.48
N GLN A 38 -3.57 37.54 -32.39
CA GLN A 38 -2.95 38.50 -33.31
C GLN A 38 -1.44 38.70 -33.08
N ASN A 39 -0.95 38.41 -31.88
CA ASN A 39 0.49 38.46 -31.59
C ASN A 39 1.24 37.22 -32.10
N ILE A 40 0.57 36.06 -32.18
CA ILE A 40 1.14 34.84 -32.77
C ILE A 40 1.28 34.97 -34.30
N GLU A 41 0.33 35.64 -34.98
CA GLU A 41 0.45 35.90 -36.43
C GLU A 41 1.52 36.93 -36.78
N LYS A 42 1.92 37.80 -35.84
CA LYS A 42 2.96 38.82 -36.04
C LYS A 42 4.38 38.35 -35.72
N SER A 43 4.55 37.20 -35.07
CA SER A 43 5.88 36.75 -34.64
C SER A 43 6.73 36.10 -35.73
N GLY A 44 6.20 35.88 -36.95
CA GLY A 44 7.02 35.60 -38.14
C GLY A 44 8.01 34.44 -38.01
N ILE A 45 7.68 33.40 -37.23
CA ILE A 45 8.52 32.21 -37.08
C ILE A 45 8.17 31.25 -38.22
N SER A 46 8.97 31.27 -39.28
CA SER A 46 8.93 30.26 -40.35
C SER A 46 9.53 28.95 -39.85
N ASN A 47 8.71 27.91 -39.77
CA ASN A 47 9.19 26.54 -39.56
C ASN A 47 9.52 25.94 -40.94
N ASP A 48 10.77 26.11 -41.38
CA ASP A 48 11.38 25.22 -42.36
C ASP A 48 11.90 24.00 -41.58
N ILE A 49 11.10 22.93 -41.58
CA ILE A 49 11.53 21.60 -41.14
C ILE A 49 11.66 20.76 -42.40
N GLU A 50 12.91 20.49 -42.79
CA GLU A 50 13.25 19.52 -43.83
C GLU A 50 12.85 18.11 -43.37
N GLU A 51 12.05 17.43 -44.18
CA GLU A 51 11.72 16.01 -44.02
C GLU A 51 12.99 15.16 -44.22
N PRO A 52 13.36 14.27 -43.27
CA PRO A 52 14.38 13.27 -43.54
C PRO A 52 13.79 12.14 -44.40
N SER A 53 14.51 11.83 -45.47
CA SER A 53 14.26 10.72 -46.39
C SER A 53 14.34 9.36 -45.68
N ASN A 54 13.30 8.56 -45.87
CA ASN A 54 13.22 7.15 -45.46
C ASN A 54 14.21 6.29 -46.27
N PRO A 55 15.00 5.41 -45.65
CA PRO A 55 15.64 4.31 -46.36
C PRO A 55 14.70 3.11 -46.47
N GLU A 56 14.47 2.66 -47.71
CA GLU A 56 13.83 1.40 -48.05
C GLU A 56 14.57 0.23 -47.38
N THR A 57 13.85 -0.56 -46.58
CA THR A 57 14.31 -1.89 -46.16
C THR A 57 13.27 -2.93 -46.58
N ASP A 58 13.74 -3.79 -47.46
CA ASP A 58 13.08 -4.94 -48.05
C ASP A 58 13.04 -6.06 -47.00
N ILE A 59 11.86 -6.41 -46.50
CA ILE A 59 11.67 -7.56 -45.60
C ILE A 59 10.68 -8.52 -46.26
N THR A 60 11.21 -9.66 -46.64
CA THR A 60 10.50 -10.83 -47.15
C THR A 60 9.78 -11.53 -45.99
N THR A 61 8.47 -11.73 -46.13
CA THR A 61 7.64 -12.56 -45.26
C THR A 61 7.83 -14.05 -45.57
N PRO A 62 8.00 -14.94 -44.57
CA PRO A 62 7.72 -16.36 -44.73
C PRO A 62 6.27 -16.69 -44.37
N ASP A 63 5.74 -17.65 -45.12
CA ASP A 63 4.38 -18.20 -45.07
C ASP A 63 3.98 -18.72 -43.68
N ALA A 64 2.72 -18.43 -43.30
CA ALA A 64 2.08 -18.94 -42.11
C ALA A 64 1.25 -20.19 -42.45
N ASP A 65 1.76 -21.36 -42.06
CA ASP A 65 1.01 -22.61 -42.02
C ASP A 65 0.50 -22.88 -40.59
N ASN A 66 -0.83 -22.93 -40.47
CA ASN A 66 -1.65 -23.86 -39.68
C ASN A 66 -1.44 -23.96 -38.14
N PRO A 67 -2.36 -23.43 -37.30
CA PRO A 67 -2.41 -23.79 -35.89
C PRO A 67 -3.28 -25.03 -35.65
N GLU A 68 -2.67 -26.08 -35.11
CA GLU A 68 -3.36 -27.24 -34.53
C GLU A 68 -4.21 -26.81 -33.33
N VAL A 69 -5.48 -27.19 -33.37
CA VAL A 69 -6.46 -27.07 -32.28
C VAL A 69 -6.19 -28.20 -31.28
N TYR A 70 -5.74 -27.86 -30.08
CA TYR A 70 -5.75 -28.78 -28.94
C TYR A 70 -7.07 -28.60 -28.18
N GLU A 71 -7.98 -29.56 -28.32
CA GLU A 71 -9.12 -29.72 -27.41
C GLU A 71 -8.59 -30.19 -26.05
N ILE A 72 -8.81 -29.38 -25.00
CA ILE A 72 -8.52 -29.76 -23.62
C ILE A 72 -9.81 -30.33 -23.04
N ASP A 73 -9.75 -31.61 -22.63
CA ASP A 73 -10.83 -32.37 -22.02
C ASP A 73 -11.18 -31.80 -20.62
N GLU A 74 -12.43 -31.37 -20.44
CA GLU A 74 -12.92 -30.65 -19.24
C GLU A 74 -13.28 -31.57 -18.05
N ASN A 75 -12.97 -32.88 -18.09
CA ASN A 75 -13.56 -33.84 -17.15
C ASN A 75 -12.71 -34.28 -15.94
N ASP A 76 -11.49 -33.77 -15.72
CA ASP A 76 -10.68 -34.21 -14.57
C ASP A 76 -10.07 -33.04 -13.78
N ARG A 77 -10.83 -32.51 -12.82
CA ARG A 77 -10.27 -31.80 -11.65
C ARG A 77 -11.10 -32.02 -10.39
N ASP A 78 -10.84 -33.14 -9.72
CA ASP A 78 -11.07 -33.28 -8.29
C ASP A 78 -10.04 -32.41 -7.54
N LEU A 79 -10.50 -31.28 -6.97
CA LEU A 79 -9.71 -30.45 -6.05
C LEU A 79 -10.35 -30.43 -4.66
N PRO A 80 -9.53 -30.42 -3.59
CA PRO A 80 -10.01 -30.63 -2.23
C PRO A 80 -10.81 -29.45 -1.68
N ASN A 81 -11.92 -29.80 -1.02
CA ASN A 81 -12.75 -28.91 -0.21
C ASN A 81 -11.93 -28.25 0.90
N ASN A 82 -11.48 -27.01 0.70
CA ASN A 82 -11.12 -26.10 1.80
C ASN A 82 -12.25 -25.08 1.99
N THR A 83 -13.04 -25.34 3.02
CA THR A 83 -14.15 -24.49 3.46
C THR A 83 -13.61 -23.21 4.10
N ILE A 84 -13.50 -22.13 3.32
CA ILE A 84 -13.44 -20.79 3.89
C ILE A 84 -14.89 -20.37 4.18
N ARG A 85 -15.21 -20.14 5.46
CA ARG A 85 -16.47 -19.57 5.90
C ARG A 85 -16.63 -18.19 5.25
N GLU A 86 -17.65 -18.05 4.40
CA GLU A 86 -18.18 -16.75 3.98
C GLU A 86 -18.48 -15.95 5.26
N VAL A 87 -17.91 -14.75 5.34
CA VAL A 87 -18.06 -13.84 6.49
C VAL A 87 -19.50 -13.36 6.54
N ASP A 88 -20.24 -13.78 7.57
CA ASP A 88 -21.50 -13.15 7.95
C ASP A 88 -21.22 -11.68 8.32
N LEU A 89 -21.84 -10.75 7.61
CA LEU A 89 -21.76 -9.31 7.83
C LEU A 89 -22.53 -8.82 9.09
N GLU A 90 -22.74 -9.71 10.07
CA GLU A 90 -23.33 -9.36 11.36
C GLU A 90 -22.47 -9.95 12.48
N VAL A 91 -21.92 -9.06 13.32
CA VAL A 91 -21.40 -9.23 14.71
C VAL A 91 -20.06 -8.50 14.88
N ILE A 92 -20.15 -7.22 15.26
CA ILE A 92 -19.13 -6.55 16.09
C ILE A 92 -19.86 -6.02 17.33
N ARG A 93 -19.80 -6.77 18.43
CA ARG A 93 -20.04 -6.27 19.79
C ARG A 93 -19.31 -7.15 20.80
N GLU A 94 -18.45 -6.50 21.58
CA GLU A 94 -17.90 -6.91 22.88
C GLU A 94 -16.87 -8.06 22.85
N GLY A 95 -15.74 -8.04 23.57
CA GLY A 95 -15.25 -7.08 24.55
C GLY A 95 -13.86 -7.45 25.06
N ASN A 96 -13.24 -6.49 25.76
CA ASN A 96 -12.01 -6.63 26.52
C ASN A 96 -12.10 -7.75 27.58
N LYS A 97 -10.98 -8.46 27.81
CA LYS A 97 -10.49 -8.73 29.17
C LYS A 97 -9.02 -9.19 29.17
N THR A 98 -8.29 -8.57 30.08
CA THR A 98 -6.90 -8.77 30.48
C THR A 98 -6.65 -10.14 31.11
N PHE A 99 -5.44 -10.68 30.95
CA PHE A 99 -4.92 -11.71 31.85
C PHE A 99 -3.41 -11.55 32.05
N ASN A 100 -3.01 -11.30 33.30
CA ASN A 100 -1.64 -11.39 33.80
C ASN A 100 -1.36 -12.84 34.21
N GLY A 101 -0.17 -13.33 33.93
CA GLY A 101 0.29 -14.62 34.46
C GLY A 101 1.80 -14.75 34.30
N GLU A 102 2.51 -14.58 35.42
CA GLU A 102 3.93 -14.88 35.60
C GLU A 102 4.17 -16.39 35.52
N SER A 103 5.28 -16.82 34.91
CA SER A 103 5.86 -18.13 35.18
C SER A 103 7.39 -18.06 35.15
N GLU A 104 7.97 -18.07 36.34
CA GLU A 104 9.35 -18.49 36.62
C GLU A 104 9.49 -20.01 36.40
N GLY A 105 10.65 -20.47 35.92
CA GLY A 105 10.91 -21.91 35.84
C GLY A 105 12.22 -22.32 35.15
N HIS A 106 13.27 -22.43 35.95
CA HIS A 106 14.41 -23.36 35.90
C HIS A 106 15.13 -23.68 34.57
N LEU A 107 16.36 -23.16 34.48
CA LEU A 107 17.49 -23.70 33.72
C LEU A 107 18.07 -24.93 34.43
N LYS A 108 18.34 -25.99 33.67
CA LYS A 108 19.30 -27.04 34.04
C LYS A 108 20.34 -27.20 32.94
N GLU A 109 21.58 -27.26 33.41
CA GLU A 109 22.82 -27.60 32.72
C GLU A 109 22.70 -28.93 31.97
N GLU A 110 23.31 -29.00 30.79
CA GLU A 110 24.06 -30.18 30.35
C GLU A 110 25.17 -29.71 29.41
N ALA A 111 26.39 -29.99 29.84
CA ALA A 111 27.65 -29.85 29.11
C ALA A 111 28.18 -31.27 28.87
N GLU A 112 28.86 -31.48 27.74
CA GLU A 112 29.82 -32.54 27.35
C GLU A 112 29.67 -32.69 25.82
N ASP A 113 30.64 -32.25 25.01
CA ASP A 113 31.91 -32.92 24.66
C ASP A 113 31.82 -33.31 23.17
N ALA A 114 32.59 -32.62 22.34
CA ALA A 114 33.02 -33.07 21.02
C ALA A 114 34.21 -32.21 20.56
N GLU A 115 35.41 -32.59 20.99
CA GLU A 115 36.64 -32.26 20.30
C GLU A 115 36.74 -33.15 19.06
N GLU A 116 36.75 -32.57 17.86
CA GLU A 116 37.39 -33.21 16.71
C GLU A 116 37.94 -32.13 15.77
N ALA A 117 39.20 -32.36 15.38
CA ALA A 117 40.06 -31.46 14.65
C ALA A 117 39.75 -31.50 13.14
N GLU A 118 39.68 -30.32 12.52
CA GLU A 118 39.89 -30.19 11.08
C GLU A 118 40.86 -29.02 10.82
N ASP A 119 41.92 -29.35 10.09
CA ASP A 119 42.91 -28.43 9.54
C ASP A 119 42.22 -27.41 8.63
N VAL A 120 42.14 -26.17 9.10
CA VAL A 120 41.68 -25.04 8.29
C VAL A 120 42.89 -24.51 7.53
N GLU A 121 42.93 -24.77 6.22
CA GLU A 121 43.84 -24.12 5.29
C GLU A 121 43.74 -22.60 5.45
N GLU A 122 44.90 -21.97 5.58
CA GLU A 122 45.13 -20.54 5.72
C GLU A 122 44.56 -19.84 4.48
N ALA A 123 43.29 -19.42 4.56
CA ALA A 123 42.64 -18.64 3.53
C ALA A 123 43.37 -17.29 3.40
N GLU A 124 43.99 -17.06 2.25
CA GLU A 124 44.60 -15.78 1.89
C GLU A 124 43.59 -14.66 2.17
N GLU A 125 43.99 -13.69 3.00
CA GLU A 125 43.19 -12.52 3.30
C GLU A 125 42.79 -11.86 1.97
N PRO A 126 41.49 -11.68 1.68
CA PRO A 126 41.07 -11.06 0.44
C PRO A 126 41.67 -9.66 0.37
N GLU A 127 42.39 -9.35 -0.71
CA GLU A 127 42.93 -8.02 -0.97
C GLU A 127 41.82 -6.98 -0.73
N GLU A 128 42.01 -6.14 0.29
CA GLU A 128 41.14 -5.00 0.54
C GLU A 128 41.26 -4.07 -0.66
N PHE A 129 40.32 -4.18 -1.61
CA PHE A 129 40.14 -3.18 -2.64
C PHE A 129 39.74 -1.87 -1.96
N GLU A 130 40.70 -0.97 -1.76
CA GLU A 130 40.47 0.44 -1.44
C GLU A 130 39.73 1.07 -2.62
N TYR A 131 38.40 0.98 -2.60
CA TYR A 131 37.55 1.81 -3.45
C TYR A 131 37.66 3.26 -2.95
N GLU A 132 38.46 4.08 -3.63
CA GLU A 132 38.40 5.54 -3.47
C GLU A 132 37.02 6.03 -3.92
N TYR A 133 36.12 6.22 -2.96
CA TYR A 133 34.79 6.74 -3.17
C TYR A 133 34.83 8.21 -3.62
N PRO A 134 34.28 8.58 -4.78
CA PRO A 134 34.12 9.98 -5.18
C PRO A 134 32.89 10.59 -4.47
N GLU A 135 32.82 10.52 -3.14
CA GLU A 135 31.65 10.92 -2.33
C GLU A 135 31.64 12.41 -1.98
N ASP A 136 32.81 13.07 -1.93
CA ASP A 136 32.93 14.41 -1.36
C ASP A 136 32.34 15.52 -2.27
N ALA A 137 32.18 15.29 -3.57
CA ALA A 137 31.72 16.31 -4.52
C ALA A 137 30.18 16.36 -4.68
N PHE A 138 29.46 15.27 -4.42
CA PHE A 138 28.02 15.18 -4.69
C PHE A 138 27.16 15.60 -3.48
N GLN A 139 27.63 15.35 -2.25
CA GLN A 139 26.86 15.61 -1.03
C GLN A 139 26.88 17.09 -0.59
N ILE A 140 27.97 17.82 -0.85
CA ILE A 140 28.13 19.22 -0.39
C ILE A 140 27.29 20.20 -1.23
N LYS A 141 27.03 19.88 -2.50
CA LYS A 141 26.31 20.78 -3.42
C LYS A 141 24.80 20.88 -3.17
N GLN A 142 24.22 19.99 -2.35
CA GLN A 142 22.79 20.02 -2.01
C GLN A 142 22.46 20.90 -0.78
N MET A 143 23.45 21.50 -0.11
CA MET A 143 23.25 22.29 1.11
C MET A 143 23.03 23.79 0.88
N GLU A 144 23.20 24.29 -0.35
CA GLU A 144 23.09 25.71 -0.66
C GLU A 144 21.74 26.05 -1.32
N GLY A 145 20.89 26.82 -0.64
CA GLY A 145 19.78 27.54 -1.28
C GLY A 145 18.36 27.29 -0.78
N THR A 146 18.16 26.73 0.41
CA THR A 146 16.81 26.48 0.93
C THR A 146 16.24 27.66 1.72
N GLU A 147 15.03 28.09 1.34
CA GLU A 147 14.22 29.05 2.12
C GLU A 147 13.96 28.51 3.53
N PRO A 148 13.69 29.38 4.53
CA PRO A 148 13.35 28.94 5.89
C PRO A 148 12.09 28.07 5.87
N TYR A 149 12.28 26.76 6.02
CA TYR A 149 11.21 25.76 6.13
C TYR A 149 10.30 26.00 7.35
N ASP A 150 9.13 25.34 7.35
CA ASP A 150 8.21 25.27 8.50
C ASP A 150 9.01 24.98 9.80
N GLU A 151 8.57 25.54 10.94
CA GLU A 151 9.25 25.36 12.24
C GLU A 151 9.67 23.90 12.46
N VAL A 152 10.98 23.70 12.63
CA VAL A 152 11.62 22.41 12.85
C VAL A 152 11.06 21.78 14.12
N ARG A 153 10.43 20.61 13.99
CA ARG A 153 9.74 19.96 15.10
C ARG A 153 10.16 18.52 15.27
N SER A 154 10.45 18.15 16.52
CA SER A 154 10.75 16.78 16.95
C SER A 154 9.58 16.15 17.72
N ASP A 155 8.45 16.85 17.84
CA ASP A 155 7.25 16.44 18.57
C ASP A 155 6.12 16.00 17.61
N PHE A 156 6.45 15.26 16.55
CA PHE A 156 5.44 14.66 15.67
C PHE A 156 4.41 13.85 16.48
N PRO A 157 3.13 13.87 16.09
CA PRO A 157 2.09 13.09 16.75
C PRO A 157 2.40 11.60 16.66
N ILE A 158 1.78 10.82 17.54
CA ILE A 158 1.91 9.37 17.56
C ILE A 158 0.56 8.80 17.14
N PHE A 159 0.51 8.26 15.93
CA PHE A 159 -0.66 7.56 15.41
C PHE A 159 -0.53 6.06 15.60
N HIS A 160 -1.68 5.39 15.65
CA HIS A 160 -1.72 3.94 15.61
C HIS A 160 -1.79 3.49 14.15
N GLN A 161 -1.45 2.24 13.89
CA GLN A 161 -1.75 1.59 12.60
C GLN A 161 -2.93 0.63 12.69
N GLN A 162 -3.56 0.42 11.54
CA GLN A 162 -4.30 -0.80 11.23
C GLN A 162 -3.29 -1.88 10.78
N ASN A 163 -3.77 -3.07 10.43
CA ASN A 163 -2.91 -4.14 9.96
C ASN A 163 -2.10 -3.67 8.73
N ASN A 164 -0.78 -3.77 8.82
CA ASN A 164 0.19 -3.39 7.78
C ASN A 164 0.15 -1.92 7.29
N THR A 165 -0.61 -1.01 7.92
CA THR A 165 -0.62 0.41 7.53
C THR A 165 0.51 1.23 8.15
N CYS A 166 1.63 0.61 8.54
CA CYS A 166 2.74 1.29 9.23
C CYS A 166 3.33 2.42 8.39
N GLY A 167 3.40 2.23 7.06
CA GLY A 167 3.90 3.23 6.11
C GLY A 167 3.02 4.47 6.10
N LEU A 168 1.73 4.30 5.83
CA LEU A 168 0.74 5.39 5.82
C LEU A 168 0.65 6.10 7.18
N SER A 169 0.68 5.34 8.27
CA SER A 169 0.59 5.91 9.62
C SER A 169 1.82 6.72 9.98
N SER A 170 3.03 6.23 9.62
CA SER A 170 4.29 6.96 9.81
C SER A 170 4.34 8.22 8.94
N MET A 171 3.85 8.14 7.71
CA MET A 171 3.71 9.30 6.84
C MET A 171 2.78 10.35 7.46
N LEU A 172 1.61 9.96 7.97
CA LEU A 172 0.71 10.89 8.65
C LEU A 172 1.37 11.55 9.85
N MET A 173 2.19 10.84 10.62
CA MET A 173 2.93 11.46 11.73
C MET A 173 3.86 12.57 11.24
N LEU A 174 4.54 12.34 10.12
CA LEU A 174 5.49 13.29 9.53
C LEU A 174 4.80 14.45 8.80
N LEU A 175 3.62 14.23 8.21
CA LEU A 175 2.79 15.29 7.64
C LEU A 175 2.13 16.16 8.72
N ASP A 176 1.91 15.60 9.92
CA ASP A 176 1.30 16.23 11.10
C ASP A 176 -0.02 16.98 10.78
N PRO A 177 -1.05 16.29 10.27
CA PRO A 177 -2.36 16.89 9.97
C PRO A 177 -3.03 17.51 11.21
N LEU A 178 -2.65 17.12 12.43
CA LEU A 178 -3.18 17.74 13.65
C LEU A 178 -2.76 19.20 13.82
N LYS A 179 -1.62 19.60 13.23
CA LYS A 179 -1.13 20.98 13.25
C LYS A 179 -1.12 21.62 11.86
N ASN A 180 -1.30 20.84 10.80
CA ASN A 180 -1.49 21.34 9.44
C ASN A 180 -2.96 21.21 9.01
N GLU A 181 -3.75 22.24 9.31
CA GLU A 181 -5.19 22.28 9.02
C GLU A 181 -5.51 22.10 7.53
N LYS A 182 -4.62 22.54 6.64
CA LYS A 182 -4.81 22.40 5.19
C LYS A 182 -4.71 20.94 4.76
N ILE A 183 -3.69 20.21 5.26
CA ILE A 183 -3.57 18.76 5.03
C ILE A 183 -4.76 18.02 5.65
N ALA A 184 -5.12 18.33 6.90
CA ALA A 184 -6.29 17.70 7.54
C ALA A 184 -7.58 17.97 6.77
N GLY A 185 -7.81 19.21 6.32
CA GLY A 185 -8.97 19.59 5.51
C GLY A 185 -9.05 18.80 4.21
N PHE A 186 -7.92 18.70 3.48
CA PHE A 186 -7.83 17.90 2.26
C PHE A 186 -8.13 16.41 2.50
N LEU A 187 -7.47 15.80 3.48
CA LEU A 187 -7.69 14.39 3.82
C LEU A 187 -9.12 14.11 4.32
N ASN A 188 -9.71 15.03 5.09
CA ASN A 188 -11.09 14.91 5.56
C ASN A 188 -12.09 15.01 4.41
N ALA A 189 -11.84 15.87 3.43
CA ALA A 189 -12.68 16.00 2.25
C ALA A 189 -12.66 14.70 1.41
N ILE A 190 -11.48 14.11 1.20
CA ILE A 190 -11.34 12.82 0.51
C ILE A 190 -12.03 11.72 1.31
N TRP A 191 -11.76 11.62 2.63
CA TRP A 191 -12.40 10.62 3.49
C TRP A 191 -13.93 10.71 3.41
N LYS A 192 -14.51 11.92 3.40
CA LYS A 192 -15.96 12.10 3.28
C LYS A 192 -16.51 11.39 2.03
N GLN A 193 -15.79 11.46 0.91
CA GLN A 193 -16.18 10.79 -0.33
C GLN A 193 -15.93 9.28 -0.26
N VAL A 194 -14.74 8.87 0.20
CA VAL A 194 -14.35 7.46 0.37
C VAL A 194 -15.30 6.72 1.33
N ASN A 195 -15.77 7.38 2.39
CA ASN A 195 -16.71 6.78 3.33
C ASN A 195 -18.04 6.40 2.66
N ASN A 196 -18.48 7.15 1.65
CA ASN A 196 -19.68 6.80 0.87
C ASN A 196 -19.46 5.51 0.06
N LEU A 197 -18.28 5.36 -0.56
CA LEU A 197 -17.85 4.12 -1.23
C LEU A 197 -17.81 2.95 -0.24
N LEU A 198 -17.34 3.20 0.98
CA LEU A 198 -17.26 2.22 2.05
C LEU A 198 -18.58 2.01 2.82
N LEU A 199 -19.74 2.35 2.24
CA LEU A 199 -21.06 2.15 2.85
C LEU A 199 -21.24 2.81 4.23
N ASN A 200 -20.54 3.92 4.48
CA ASN A 200 -20.57 4.64 5.73
C ASN A 200 -20.14 3.81 6.95
N ILE A 201 -19.09 2.99 6.79
CA ILE A 201 -18.49 2.28 7.93
C ILE A 201 -18.07 3.26 9.04
N GLN A 202 -18.35 2.89 10.28
CA GLN A 202 -17.94 3.68 11.43
C GLN A 202 -16.48 3.36 11.74
N ILE A 203 -15.60 4.31 11.42
CA ILE A 203 -14.21 4.32 11.86
C ILE A 203 -14.08 5.35 12.98
N ASP A 204 -13.75 4.89 14.19
CA ASP A 204 -13.70 5.77 15.37
C ASP A 204 -12.48 6.70 15.36
N ARG A 205 -11.37 6.23 14.81
CA ARG A 205 -10.07 6.92 14.84
C ARG A 205 -9.84 7.74 13.59
N GLN A 206 -9.43 8.99 13.78
CA GLN A 206 -9.25 9.92 12.69
C GLN A 206 -8.06 9.54 11.81
N GLU A 207 -6.99 9.03 12.40
CA GLU A 207 -5.80 8.55 11.67
C GLU A 207 -6.12 7.38 10.72
N PHE A 208 -7.09 6.52 11.07
CA PHE A 208 -7.51 5.41 10.21
C PHE A 208 -8.33 5.90 9.01
N LYS A 209 -9.18 6.92 9.21
CA LYS A 209 -9.88 7.60 8.11
C LYS A 209 -8.90 8.21 7.12
N TRP A 210 -7.84 8.83 7.64
CA TRP A 210 -6.78 9.39 6.80
C TRP A 210 -5.98 8.31 6.08
N ASN A 211 -5.71 7.16 6.69
CA ASN A 211 -5.09 6.03 5.98
C ASN A 211 -5.93 5.58 4.77
N TYR A 212 -7.25 5.45 4.91
CA TYR A 212 -8.13 5.15 3.76
C TYR A 212 -8.12 6.24 2.68
N ALA A 213 -8.06 7.52 3.09
CA ALA A 213 -7.96 8.61 2.13
C ALA A 213 -6.63 8.57 1.35
N LEU A 214 -5.51 8.30 2.03
CA LEU A 214 -4.20 8.14 1.40
C LEU A 214 -4.17 6.92 0.47
N GLU A 215 -4.75 5.80 0.89
CA GLU A 215 -4.83 4.58 0.09
C GLU A 215 -5.63 4.79 -1.20
N TYR A 216 -6.77 5.46 -1.10
CA TYR A 216 -7.59 5.78 -2.26
C TYR A 216 -6.83 6.68 -3.24
N LEU A 217 -6.14 7.72 -2.75
CA LEU A 217 -5.29 8.57 -3.60
C LEU A 217 -4.17 7.77 -4.26
N LEU A 218 -3.52 6.88 -3.51
CA LEU A 218 -2.48 6.01 -4.01
C LEU A 218 -3.00 5.14 -5.16
N LEU A 219 -4.08 4.38 -4.96
CA LEU A 219 -4.68 3.54 -6.00
C LEU A 219 -5.07 4.35 -7.25
N LYS A 220 -5.68 5.52 -7.05
CA LYS A 220 -6.04 6.41 -8.16
C LYS A 220 -4.81 6.94 -8.88
N SER A 221 -3.69 7.16 -8.19
CA SER A 221 -2.47 7.71 -8.81
C SER A 221 -1.78 6.77 -9.80
N PHE A 222 -2.18 5.50 -9.92
CA PHE A 222 -1.62 4.54 -10.89
C PHE A 222 -2.28 4.56 -12.26
N HIS A 223 -3.40 5.25 -12.39
CA HIS A 223 -4.08 5.43 -13.67
C HIS A 223 -3.87 6.84 -14.21
N GLU A 224 -3.96 6.99 -15.52
CA GLU A 224 -3.84 8.28 -16.19
C GLU A 224 -4.95 9.22 -15.74
N ASN A 225 -4.60 10.18 -14.89
CA ASN A 225 -5.50 11.23 -14.41
C ASN A 225 -4.68 12.40 -13.86
N ILE A 226 -5.35 13.32 -13.16
CA ILE A 226 -4.70 14.50 -12.59
C ILE A 226 -3.62 14.18 -11.55
N LEU A 227 -3.76 13.08 -10.79
CA LEU A 227 -2.78 12.66 -9.80
C LEU A 227 -1.51 12.12 -10.49
N SER A 228 -1.66 11.19 -11.42
CA SER A 228 -0.52 10.62 -12.15
C SER A 228 0.19 11.70 -12.95
N GLN A 229 -0.55 12.59 -13.62
CA GLN A 229 0.02 13.70 -14.38
C GLN A 229 0.82 14.62 -13.47
N TYR A 230 0.26 14.97 -12.30
CA TYR A 230 0.98 15.80 -11.34
C TYR A 230 2.26 15.13 -10.86
N ILE A 231 2.24 13.82 -10.59
CA ILE A 231 3.45 13.08 -10.20
C ILE A 231 4.47 13.09 -11.35
N MET A 232 4.06 12.77 -12.57
CA MET A 232 4.93 12.69 -13.76
C MET A 232 5.52 14.05 -14.18
N ASP A 233 4.78 15.15 -13.99
CA ASP A 233 5.25 16.50 -14.30
C ASP A 233 6.44 16.93 -13.42
N HIS A 234 6.65 16.25 -12.28
CA HIS A 234 7.82 16.45 -11.44
C HIS A 234 9.00 15.65 -11.98
N LYS A 235 10.09 16.35 -12.31
CA LYS A 235 11.30 15.79 -12.93
C LYS A 235 11.85 14.53 -12.26
N GLN A 236 11.64 14.38 -10.95
CA GLN A 236 12.06 13.19 -10.22
C GLN A 236 11.31 11.91 -10.65
N PHE A 237 10.05 12.03 -11.03
CA PHE A 237 9.20 10.89 -11.39
C PHE A 237 8.93 10.78 -12.88
N ALA A 238 9.37 11.73 -13.71
CA ALA A 238 9.14 11.66 -15.16
C ALA A 238 9.61 10.31 -15.76
N ASP A 239 10.78 9.84 -15.34
CA ASP A 239 11.33 8.54 -15.74
C ASP A 239 10.94 7.41 -14.76
N ASP A 240 10.83 7.72 -13.46
CA ASP A 240 10.63 6.73 -12.41
C ASP A 240 9.16 6.35 -12.15
N TYR A 241 8.18 7.13 -12.63
CA TYR A 241 6.76 6.86 -12.36
C TYR A 241 6.33 5.48 -12.87
N TYR A 242 6.71 5.14 -14.10
CA TYR A 242 6.39 3.82 -14.66
C TYR A 242 7.13 2.70 -13.92
N ILE A 243 8.36 2.97 -13.45
CA ILE A 243 9.13 2.04 -12.62
C ILE A 243 8.46 1.82 -11.27
N ALA A 244 7.87 2.86 -10.67
CA ALA A 244 7.09 2.77 -9.44
C ALA A 244 5.73 2.09 -9.64
N LYS A 245 5.10 2.29 -10.79
CA LYS A 245 3.78 1.73 -11.12
C LYS A 245 3.80 0.21 -11.35
N VAL A 246 4.80 -0.29 -12.06
CA VAL A 246 4.87 -1.72 -12.46
C VAL A 246 4.84 -2.68 -11.26
N PRO A 247 5.63 -2.50 -10.18
CA PRO A 247 5.61 -3.38 -9.02
C PRO A 247 4.22 -3.50 -8.38
N LEU A 248 3.46 -2.42 -8.27
CA LEU A 248 2.11 -2.49 -7.72
C LEU A 248 1.17 -3.22 -8.67
N GLU A 249 1.20 -2.94 -9.98
CA GLU A 249 0.36 -3.69 -10.92
C GLU A 249 0.63 -5.19 -10.86
N VAL A 250 1.90 -5.58 -10.77
CA VAL A 250 2.31 -6.97 -10.57
C VAL A 250 1.76 -7.51 -9.26
N HIS A 251 1.87 -6.76 -8.16
CA HIS A 251 1.33 -7.16 -6.86
C HIS A 251 -0.19 -7.34 -6.90
N LEU A 252 -0.93 -6.42 -7.52
CA LEU A 252 -2.38 -6.51 -7.68
C LEU A 252 -2.78 -7.73 -8.52
N ARG A 253 -2.04 -8.04 -9.58
CA ARG A 253 -2.25 -9.26 -10.38
C ARG A 253 -1.98 -10.53 -9.59
N GLN A 254 -0.96 -10.55 -8.74
CA GLN A 254 -0.68 -11.66 -7.83
C GLN A 254 -1.82 -11.87 -6.80
N LEU A 255 -2.42 -10.79 -6.31
CA LEU A 255 -3.60 -10.89 -5.45
C LEU A 255 -4.84 -11.38 -6.20
N MET A 256 -4.98 -11.01 -7.48
CA MET A 256 -6.07 -11.47 -8.34
C MET A 256 -5.96 -12.96 -8.72
N GLU A 257 -4.74 -13.48 -8.91
CA GLU A 257 -4.47 -14.84 -9.42
C GLU A 257 -5.20 -15.97 -8.65
N PRO A 258 -5.19 -16.02 -7.29
CA PRO A 258 -5.96 -17.02 -6.55
C PRO A 258 -7.47 -16.94 -6.80
N HIS A 259 -8.02 -15.75 -7.04
CA HIS A 259 -9.44 -15.58 -7.37
C HIS A 259 -9.75 -16.07 -8.77
N TYR A 260 -8.84 -15.83 -9.72
CA TYR A 260 -8.92 -16.37 -11.07
C TYR A 260 -8.89 -17.91 -11.07
N ALA A 261 -7.90 -18.51 -10.40
CA ALA A 261 -7.77 -19.96 -10.27
C ALA A 261 -8.99 -20.62 -9.60
N ALA A 262 -9.61 -19.93 -8.64
CA ALA A 262 -10.82 -20.40 -7.96
C ALA A 262 -12.13 -20.06 -8.71
N ASN A 263 -12.06 -19.59 -9.96
CA ASN A 263 -13.20 -19.16 -10.78
C ASN A 263 -14.14 -18.18 -10.06
N ARG A 264 -13.58 -17.28 -9.24
CA ARG A 264 -14.30 -16.24 -8.50
C ARG A 264 -14.48 -15.02 -9.40
N LYS A 265 -15.18 -15.22 -10.52
CA LYS A 265 -15.33 -14.24 -11.59
C LYS A 265 -15.67 -12.82 -11.09
N LEU A 266 -16.60 -12.68 -10.14
CA LEU A 266 -16.95 -11.35 -9.61
C LEU A 266 -15.79 -10.58 -8.99
N ILE A 267 -14.87 -11.25 -8.32
CA ILE A 267 -13.72 -10.59 -7.71
C ILE A 267 -12.68 -10.24 -8.78
N VAL A 268 -12.47 -11.15 -9.73
CA VAL A 268 -11.59 -10.91 -10.89
C VAL A 268 -12.08 -9.70 -11.69
N ASP A 269 -13.38 -9.64 -11.98
CA ASP A 269 -14.00 -8.52 -12.72
C ASP A 269 -13.73 -7.16 -12.04
N GLU A 270 -13.61 -7.12 -10.71
CA GLU A 270 -13.29 -5.89 -9.96
C GLU A 270 -11.83 -5.44 -10.12
N TYR A 271 -10.89 -6.39 -10.15
CA TYR A 271 -9.49 -6.09 -10.46
C TYR A 271 -9.31 -5.66 -11.92
N GLU A 272 -9.95 -6.37 -12.85
CA GLU A 272 -9.89 -6.00 -14.27
C GLU A 272 -10.49 -4.62 -14.51
N ARG A 273 -11.61 -4.29 -13.87
CA ARG A 273 -12.20 -2.95 -13.93
C ARG A 273 -11.23 -1.88 -13.42
N PHE A 274 -10.47 -2.16 -12.36
CA PHE A 274 -9.40 -1.27 -11.92
C PHE A 274 -8.35 -1.12 -13.02
N PHE A 275 -7.77 -2.20 -13.56
CA PHE A 275 -6.75 -2.11 -14.61
C PHE A 275 -7.23 -1.40 -15.89
N GLU A 276 -8.49 -1.56 -16.27
CA GLU A 276 -9.06 -0.97 -17.49
C GLU A 276 -9.37 0.52 -17.34
N SER A 277 -9.83 0.96 -16.16
CA SER A 277 -10.45 2.29 -16.01
C SER A 277 -9.98 3.09 -14.79
N GLY A 278 -9.17 2.50 -13.91
CA GLY A 278 -8.81 3.07 -12.63
C GLY A 278 -9.97 3.16 -11.64
N THR A 279 -11.05 2.40 -11.85
CA THR A 279 -12.16 2.33 -10.90
C THR A 279 -11.70 1.67 -9.61
N VAL A 280 -11.85 2.36 -8.49
CA VAL A 280 -11.49 1.83 -7.16
C VAL A 280 -12.76 1.41 -6.45
N THR A 281 -12.96 0.10 -6.28
CA THR A 281 -14.16 -0.41 -5.62
C THR A 281 -13.93 -0.63 -4.12
N HIS A 282 -15.01 -0.81 -3.37
CA HIS A 282 -14.94 -1.11 -1.93
C HIS A 282 -14.05 -2.33 -1.64
N PHE A 283 -14.17 -3.39 -2.45
CA PHE A 283 -13.40 -4.61 -2.28
C PHE A 283 -11.91 -4.33 -2.44
N LEU A 284 -11.51 -3.70 -3.55
CA LEU A 284 -10.12 -3.40 -3.82
C LEU A 284 -9.51 -2.51 -2.74
N LEU A 285 -10.22 -1.46 -2.33
CA LEU A 285 -9.73 -0.53 -1.30
C LEU A 285 -9.55 -1.21 0.07
N VAL A 286 -10.48 -2.09 0.47
CA VAL A 286 -10.38 -2.85 1.74
C VAL A 286 -9.29 -3.92 1.69
N GLU A 287 -9.03 -4.51 0.53
CA GLU A 287 -7.92 -5.45 0.36
C GLU A 287 -6.57 -4.72 0.45
N GLN A 288 -6.45 -3.59 -0.25
CA GLN A 288 -5.20 -2.86 -0.41
C GLN A 288 -4.77 -2.08 0.82
N ILE A 289 -5.71 -1.54 1.61
CA ILE A 289 -5.39 -0.85 2.87
C ILE A 289 -4.64 -1.78 3.85
N ASN A 290 -4.84 -3.10 3.78
CA ASN A 290 -4.18 -4.07 4.66
C ASN A 290 -2.84 -4.58 4.11
N GLN A 291 -2.34 -4.01 3.02
CA GLN A 291 -1.03 -4.32 2.46
C GLN A 291 0.02 -3.32 2.95
N MET A 292 1.22 -3.82 3.22
CA MET A 292 2.35 -2.98 3.58
C MET A 292 2.81 -2.22 2.34
N LYS A 293 2.89 -0.90 2.46
CA LYS A 293 3.36 -0.06 1.35
C LYS A 293 4.86 -0.18 1.17
N ASP A 294 5.30 -0.26 -0.07
CA ASP A 294 6.71 -0.17 -0.42
C ASP A 294 7.20 1.28 -0.40
N SER A 295 8.49 1.47 -0.64
CA SER A 295 9.07 2.82 -0.64
C SER A 295 8.56 3.69 -1.78
N LYS A 296 8.28 3.11 -2.95
CA LYS A 296 7.86 3.84 -4.15
C LYS A 296 6.41 4.30 -4.05
N GLU A 297 5.54 3.48 -3.48
CA GLU A 297 4.18 3.88 -3.12
C GLU A 297 4.21 5.07 -2.15
N LEU A 298 5.05 5.03 -1.11
CA LEU A 298 5.18 6.13 -0.15
C LEU A 298 5.76 7.39 -0.79
N GLU A 299 6.77 7.25 -1.67
CA GLU A 299 7.33 8.35 -2.45
C GLU A 299 6.26 9.05 -3.30
N MET A 300 5.41 8.28 -3.99
CA MET A 300 4.30 8.82 -4.79
C MET A 300 3.31 9.60 -3.93
N ILE A 301 2.89 9.05 -2.78
CA ILE A 301 1.96 9.77 -1.90
C ILE A 301 2.61 11.05 -1.37
N TYR A 302 3.89 11.04 -0.95
CA TYR A 302 4.57 12.26 -0.48
C TYR A 302 4.60 13.37 -1.52
N SER A 303 4.78 13.00 -2.80
CA SER A 303 4.75 13.96 -3.91
C SER A 303 3.41 14.70 -3.99
N LEU A 304 2.28 14.03 -3.70
CA LEU A 304 0.96 14.67 -3.64
C LEU A 304 0.86 15.75 -2.55
N PHE A 305 1.72 15.71 -1.54
CA PHE A 305 1.79 16.70 -0.45
C PHE A 305 2.91 17.72 -0.63
N GLY A 306 3.54 17.77 -1.80
CA GLY A 306 4.62 18.72 -2.07
C GLY A 306 5.94 18.32 -1.44
N TYR A 307 6.24 17.03 -1.37
CA TYR A 307 7.54 16.54 -0.91
C TYR A 307 8.23 15.73 -2.00
N ASP A 308 9.52 16.00 -2.19
CA ASP A 308 10.38 15.26 -3.10
C ASP A 308 11.29 14.32 -2.30
N PHE A 309 11.48 13.10 -2.81
CA PHE A 309 12.45 12.17 -2.25
C PHE A 309 13.87 12.66 -2.56
N VAL A 310 14.80 12.54 -1.63
CA VAL A 310 16.19 12.98 -1.84
C VAL A 310 17.08 11.75 -1.97
N PRO A 311 17.32 11.25 -3.20
CA PRO A 311 18.11 10.06 -3.38
C PRO A 311 19.55 10.31 -2.93
N GLN A 312 20.06 9.38 -2.15
CA GLN A 312 21.44 9.25 -1.74
C GLN A 312 22.09 8.10 -2.51
N TRP A 313 23.41 8.13 -2.66
CA TRP A 313 24.08 6.97 -3.21
C TRP A 313 23.89 5.77 -2.27
N SER A 314 23.37 4.67 -2.83
CA SER A 314 23.20 3.39 -2.13
C SER A 314 23.52 2.26 -3.11
N PRO A 315 24.28 1.24 -2.70
CA PRO A 315 24.67 0.12 -3.57
C PRO A 315 23.47 -0.76 -3.96
N ASP A 316 22.37 -0.71 -3.20
CA ASP A 316 21.13 -1.42 -3.54
C ASP A 316 20.19 -0.62 -4.46
N GLY A 317 20.60 0.58 -4.88
CA GLY A 317 19.82 1.44 -5.78
C GLY A 317 18.57 2.06 -5.15
N THR A 318 18.29 1.85 -3.86
CA THR A 318 17.08 2.39 -3.22
C THR A 318 17.08 3.91 -3.05
N GLY A 319 18.25 4.55 -3.15
CA GLY A 319 18.40 5.97 -2.84
C GLY A 319 18.35 6.29 -1.35
N ALA A 320 18.16 5.31 -0.47
CA ALA A 320 18.07 5.54 0.97
C ALA A 320 19.45 5.54 1.64
N ILE A 321 19.57 6.23 2.77
CA ILE A 321 20.75 6.07 3.64
C ILE A 321 20.62 4.75 4.38
N PHE A 322 21.71 3.99 4.46
CA PHE A 322 21.80 2.78 5.26
C PHE A 322 23.17 2.66 5.94
N PHE A 323 23.27 1.73 6.88
CA PHE A 323 24.49 1.46 7.61
C PHE A 323 24.75 -0.04 7.64
N ASN A 324 25.90 -0.50 7.17
CA ASN A 324 26.27 -1.91 7.21
C ASN A 324 26.66 -2.36 8.64
N LYS A 325 26.81 -3.67 8.85
CA LYS A 325 27.15 -4.24 10.17
C LYS A 325 28.44 -3.69 10.80
N ARG A 326 29.44 -3.32 10.00
CA ARG A 326 30.70 -2.73 10.48
C ARG A 326 30.46 -1.29 10.94
N GLU A 327 29.85 -0.48 10.08
CA GLU A 327 29.49 0.92 10.35
C GLU A 327 28.66 1.07 11.64
N LEU A 328 27.72 0.14 11.87
CA LEU A 328 26.91 0.09 13.10
C LEU A 328 27.72 -0.19 14.37
N LYS A 329 28.80 -0.97 14.27
CA LYS A 329 29.71 -1.27 15.39
C LYS A 329 30.68 -0.11 15.67
N HIS A 330 31.04 0.63 14.62
CA HIS A 330 32.05 1.69 14.60
C HIS A 330 31.46 3.07 14.23
N PRO A 331 30.57 3.65 15.08
CA PRO A 331 29.93 4.94 14.81
C PRO A 331 30.91 6.13 14.78
N GLU A 332 32.18 5.90 15.14
CA GLU A 332 33.27 6.86 15.04
C GLU A 332 33.87 7.01 13.64
N GLU A 333 33.62 6.07 12.72
CA GLU A 333 34.11 6.13 11.33
C GLU A 333 33.60 7.40 10.62
N LYS A 334 34.46 7.98 9.75
CA LYS A 334 34.17 9.25 9.06
C LYS A 334 32.87 9.17 8.26
N ILE A 335 32.70 8.10 7.48
CA ILE A 335 31.52 7.86 6.64
C ILE A 335 30.22 7.81 7.47
N VAL A 336 30.26 7.14 8.62
CA VAL A 336 29.10 7.03 9.53
C VAL A 336 28.74 8.38 10.12
N LYS A 337 29.73 9.16 10.54
CA LYS A 337 29.51 10.52 11.02
C LYS A 337 28.92 11.41 9.94
N GLN A 338 29.44 11.37 8.72
CA GLN A 338 28.92 12.16 7.59
C GLN A 338 27.44 11.82 7.31
N ARG A 339 27.08 10.54 7.22
CA ARG A 339 25.68 10.11 7.03
C ARG A 339 24.76 10.53 8.19
N LEU A 340 25.22 10.42 9.44
CA LEU A 340 24.46 10.85 10.61
C LEU A 340 24.31 12.38 10.69
N GLU A 341 25.36 13.12 10.32
CA GLU A 341 25.34 14.58 10.22
C GLU A 341 24.41 15.04 9.11
N LEU A 342 24.35 14.34 7.98
CA LEU A 342 23.36 14.57 6.93
C LEU A 342 21.93 14.34 7.45
N LEU A 343 21.63 13.20 8.07
CA LEU A 343 20.29 12.95 8.64
C LEU A 343 19.91 14.01 9.68
N LEU A 344 20.84 14.41 10.54
CA LEU A 344 20.65 15.49 11.51
C LEU A 344 20.36 16.83 10.81
N HIS A 345 21.13 17.16 9.79
CA HIS A 345 20.97 18.36 8.97
C HIS A 345 19.58 18.37 8.33
N GLU A 346 19.15 17.27 7.72
CA GLU A 346 17.83 17.16 7.10
C GLU A 346 16.68 17.37 8.10
N ILE A 347 16.76 16.75 9.28
CA ILE A 347 15.77 16.98 10.36
C ILE A 347 15.76 18.46 10.75
N GLN A 348 16.94 19.07 10.92
CA GLN A 348 17.10 20.47 11.30
C GLN A 348 16.64 21.46 10.22
N HIS A 349 16.48 21.03 8.98
CA HIS A 349 15.95 21.83 7.89
C HIS A 349 14.52 21.43 7.54
N GLY A 350 13.83 20.70 8.42
CA GLY A 350 12.41 20.41 8.26
C GLY A 350 12.09 19.29 7.27
N SER A 351 13.08 18.55 6.77
CA SER A 351 12.84 17.34 5.99
C SER A 351 12.11 16.29 6.83
N ARG A 352 11.36 15.41 6.17
CA ARG A 352 10.69 14.27 6.79
C ARG A 352 11.52 13.03 6.53
N ILE A 353 11.78 12.26 7.58
CA ILE A 353 12.58 11.05 7.46
C ILE A 353 11.74 9.85 7.89
N MET A 354 11.51 8.95 6.96
CA MET A 354 10.95 7.63 7.24
C MET A 354 12.07 6.60 7.33
N CYS A 355 11.92 5.66 8.25
CA CYS A 355 12.83 4.53 8.35
C CYS A 355 12.08 3.23 8.09
N GLY A 356 12.51 2.49 7.06
CA GLY A 356 12.09 1.12 6.81
C GLY A 356 12.95 0.20 7.66
N MET A 357 12.37 -0.38 8.71
CA MET A 357 13.00 -1.34 9.61
C MET A 357 12.44 -2.73 9.32
N PHE A 358 13.09 -3.47 8.43
CA PHE A 358 12.62 -4.78 7.94
C PHE A 358 11.22 -4.65 7.29
N HIS A 359 10.19 -5.34 7.80
CA HIS A 359 8.80 -5.24 7.34
C HIS A 359 7.97 -4.24 8.14
N HIS A 360 8.59 -3.10 8.52
CA HIS A 360 7.91 -2.10 9.34
C HIS A 360 8.41 -0.70 9.04
N TRP A 361 7.50 0.27 8.93
CA TRP A 361 7.83 1.67 8.75
C TRP A 361 7.67 2.46 10.04
N VAL A 362 8.63 3.33 10.31
CA VAL A 362 8.60 4.25 11.46
C VAL A 362 8.94 5.68 11.03
N ALA A 363 8.39 6.65 11.74
CA ALA A 363 8.73 8.05 11.56
C ALA A 363 9.95 8.41 12.42
N VAL A 364 11.02 8.96 11.81
CA VAL A 364 12.18 9.44 12.55
C VAL A 364 11.93 10.87 13.01
N ALA A 365 11.82 11.05 14.33
CA ALA A 365 11.49 12.34 14.93
C ALA A 365 12.74 13.17 15.27
N ASP A 366 13.85 12.51 15.63
CA ASP A 366 15.09 13.18 16.01
C ASP A 366 16.27 12.20 16.02
N ILE A 367 17.49 12.73 15.96
CA ILE A 367 18.72 11.98 16.22
C ILE A 367 19.48 12.73 17.32
N LYS A 368 19.81 12.02 18.41
CA LYS A 368 20.47 12.62 19.57
C LYS A 368 21.89 12.14 19.69
N LYS A 369 22.84 13.06 19.64
CA LYS A 369 24.23 12.80 20.02
C LYS A 369 24.32 12.61 21.55
N LYS A 370 24.95 11.52 21.96
CA LYS A 370 25.22 11.14 23.36
C LYS A 370 26.72 10.96 23.54
N SER A 371 27.18 10.92 24.79
CA SER A 371 28.60 10.69 25.11
C SER A 371 29.13 9.36 24.57
N ARG A 372 28.25 8.37 24.38
CA ARG A 372 28.59 7.01 23.90
C ARG A 372 28.10 6.70 22.48
N GLY A 373 27.85 7.73 21.65
CA GLY A 373 27.41 7.56 20.26
C GLY A 373 26.09 8.28 19.97
N TYR A 374 25.28 7.72 19.07
CA TYR A 374 24.02 8.32 18.63
C TYR A 374 22.80 7.51 19.08
N GLN A 375 21.68 8.19 19.25
CA GLN A 375 20.40 7.59 19.61
C GLN A 375 19.30 8.16 18.72
N LEU A 376 18.63 7.30 17.97
CA LEU A 376 17.51 7.67 17.12
C LEU A 376 16.25 7.77 17.99
N VAL A 377 15.46 8.80 17.76
CA VAL A 377 14.12 8.95 18.34
C VAL A 377 13.13 8.67 17.23
N ILE A 378 12.36 7.59 17.37
CA ILE A 378 11.37 7.19 16.38
C ILE A 378 9.97 7.20 17.00
N ASN A 379 8.96 7.52 16.20
CA ASN A 379 7.58 7.22 16.52
C ASN A 379 7.19 5.94 15.78
N ASP A 380 6.78 4.93 16.52
CA ASP A 380 6.41 3.62 16.00
C ASP A 380 4.88 3.49 15.99
N PRO A 381 4.25 3.35 14.80
CA PRO A 381 2.81 3.20 14.70
C PRO A 381 2.27 1.87 15.22
N ASN A 382 3.08 0.81 15.26
CA ASN A 382 2.65 -0.52 15.72
C ASN A 382 2.29 -0.52 17.20
N THR A 383 3.16 0.09 17.99
CA THR A 383 2.97 0.16 19.44
C THR A 383 2.38 1.50 19.90
N ALA A 384 2.16 2.42 18.96
CA ALA A 384 1.75 3.80 19.20
C ALA A 384 2.59 4.47 20.31
N ARG A 385 3.91 4.33 20.19
CA ARG A 385 4.86 4.83 21.18
C ARG A 385 6.06 5.49 20.52
N ARG A 386 6.69 6.38 21.28
CA ARG A 386 7.99 6.96 20.93
C ARG A 386 9.11 6.14 21.55
N TYR A 387 10.02 5.64 20.74
CA TYR A 387 11.21 4.93 21.19
C TYR A 387 12.45 5.77 21.04
N LYS A 388 13.46 5.41 21.82
CA LYS A 388 14.81 5.91 21.65
C LYS A 388 15.75 4.73 21.43
N ILE A 389 16.13 4.49 20.17
CA ILE A 389 16.92 3.34 19.76
C ILE A 389 18.40 3.75 19.70
N PRO A 390 19.30 3.13 20.50
CA PRO A 390 20.72 3.30 20.31
C PRO A 390 21.13 2.94 18.88
N PHE A 391 21.96 3.76 18.23
CA PHE A 391 22.39 3.55 16.84
C PHE A 391 22.95 2.13 16.58
N LYS A 392 23.72 1.59 17.53
CA LYS A 392 24.28 0.22 17.46
C LYS A 392 23.23 -0.91 17.45
N ARG A 393 21.95 -0.61 17.67
CA ARG A 393 20.84 -1.58 17.63
C ARG A 393 20.07 -1.56 16.32
N LEU A 394 20.44 -0.69 15.38
CA LEU A 394 19.91 -0.75 14.02
C LEU A 394 20.43 -2.02 13.32
N SER A 395 19.76 -2.39 12.24
CA SER A 395 20.11 -3.49 11.34
C SER A 395 20.76 -2.95 10.06
N ASP A 396 21.53 -3.79 9.36
CA ASP A 396 22.05 -3.49 8.02
C ASP A 396 20.99 -3.48 6.93
N SER A 397 19.78 -3.94 7.26
CA SER A 397 18.56 -3.82 6.46
C SER A 397 17.82 -2.50 6.65
N ASP A 398 18.15 -1.70 7.67
CA ASP A 398 17.41 -0.47 7.94
C ASP A 398 17.73 0.58 6.87
N ARG A 399 16.69 1.26 6.38
CA ARG A 399 16.77 2.25 5.29
C ARG A 399 16.15 3.57 5.73
N PHE A 400 16.84 4.68 5.54
CA PHE A 400 16.38 6.02 5.87
C PHE A 400 16.06 6.80 4.59
N TYR A 401 14.79 7.11 4.39
CA TYR A 401 14.26 7.83 3.24
C TYR A 401 14.01 9.29 3.64
N ILE A 402 14.62 10.22 2.91
CA ILE A 402 14.55 11.65 3.18
C ILE A 402 13.59 12.29 2.19
N PHE A 403 12.64 13.05 2.71
CA PHE A 403 11.65 13.79 1.92
C PHE A 403 11.77 15.28 2.23
N ARG A 404 12.12 16.09 1.22
CA ARG A 404 12.22 17.55 1.34
C ARG A 404 10.94 18.19 0.83
N LYS A 405 10.42 19.17 1.55
CA LYS A 405 9.28 19.95 1.10
C LYS A 405 9.68 20.80 -0.11
N ARG A 406 8.85 20.83 -1.15
CA ARG A 406 9.00 21.74 -2.29
C ARG A 406 8.64 23.17 -1.87
N SER A 407 9.17 24.14 -2.60
CA SER A 407 8.83 25.56 -2.43
C SER A 407 7.47 25.92 -3.02
N GLU A 408 6.90 25.07 -3.89
CA GLU A 408 5.61 25.31 -4.52
C GLU A 408 4.43 25.16 -3.54
N ASP A 409 3.39 25.98 -3.72
CA ASP A 409 2.13 25.78 -3.02
C ASP A 409 1.32 24.69 -3.74
N VAL A 410 1.09 23.57 -3.05
CA VAL A 410 0.33 22.42 -3.57
C VAL A 410 -1.18 22.56 -3.41
N GLN A 411 -1.68 23.56 -2.68
CA GLN A 411 -3.12 23.73 -2.47
C GLN A 411 -3.95 23.95 -3.75
N PRO A 412 -3.48 24.70 -4.77
CA PRO A 412 -4.18 24.81 -6.03
C PRO A 412 -4.37 23.44 -6.70
N PHE A 413 -3.36 22.56 -6.59
CA PHE A 413 -3.47 21.18 -7.05
C PHE A 413 -4.49 20.39 -6.21
N TRP A 414 -4.43 20.46 -4.88
CA TRP A 414 -5.41 19.80 -4.00
C TRP A 414 -6.84 20.19 -4.31
N LYS A 415 -7.10 21.47 -4.61
CA LYS A 415 -8.44 21.91 -5.02
C LYS A 415 -8.90 21.20 -6.30
N LYS A 416 -8.04 21.13 -7.33
CA LYS A 416 -8.36 20.40 -8.58
C LYS A 416 -8.60 18.92 -8.32
N VAL A 417 -7.83 18.31 -7.40
CA VAL A 417 -8.03 16.91 -6.99
C VAL A 417 -9.39 16.71 -6.32
N LEU A 418 -9.80 17.60 -5.42
CA LEU A 418 -11.11 17.50 -4.78
C LEU A 418 -12.26 17.64 -5.81
N ASP A 419 -12.16 18.62 -6.71
CA ASP A 419 -13.15 18.82 -7.78
C ASP A 419 -13.25 17.57 -8.69
N TRP A 420 -12.12 16.95 -9.00
CA TRP A 420 -12.05 15.72 -9.80
C TRP A 420 -12.60 14.49 -9.05
N ILE A 421 -12.20 14.29 -7.78
CA ILE A 421 -12.67 13.17 -6.95
C ILE A 421 -14.19 13.21 -6.78
N ASP A 422 -14.79 14.40 -6.65
CA ASP A 422 -16.25 14.54 -6.53
C ASP A 422 -17.01 13.92 -7.72
N VAL A 423 -16.41 13.91 -8.91
CA VAL A 423 -16.96 13.27 -10.11
C VAL A 423 -16.60 11.78 -10.15
N GLU A 424 -15.32 11.44 -9.96
CA GLU A 424 -14.82 10.07 -10.07
C GLU A 424 -15.43 9.11 -9.06
N ILE A 425 -15.60 9.55 -7.81
CA ILE A 425 -16.14 8.72 -6.73
C ILE A 425 -17.56 8.24 -7.07
N GLN A 426 -18.32 8.97 -7.90
CA GLN A 426 -19.64 8.53 -8.33
C GLN A 426 -19.57 7.30 -9.24
N GLN A 427 -18.54 7.21 -10.08
CA GLN A 427 -18.29 6.05 -10.92
C GLN A 427 -17.90 4.84 -10.07
N ASP A 428 -16.99 5.04 -9.11
CA ASP A 428 -16.58 4.01 -8.14
C ASP A 428 -17.77 3.50 -7.31
N ILE A 429 -18.63 4.39 -6.83
CA ILE A 429 -19.85 4.03 -6.08
C ILE A 429 -20.84 3.27 -6.97
N ALA A 430 -21.01 3.66 -8.23
CA ALA A 430 -21.90 2.97 -9.17
C ALA A 430 -21.41 1.56 -9.48
N ALA A 431 -20.12 1.41 -9.78
CA ALA A 431 -19.44 0.14 -10.00
C ALA A 431 -19.61 -0.81 -8.80
N PHE A 432 -19.42 -0.29 -7.58
CA PHE A 432 -19.60 -1.09 -6.38
C PHE A 432 -21.07 -1.48 -6.12
N LYS A 433 -22.04 -0.61 -6.43
CA LYS A 433 -23.46 -0.97 -6.33
C LYS A 433 -23.82 -2.13 -7.27
N GLU A 434 -23.34 -2.08 -8.51
CA GLU A 434 -23.52 -3.16 -9.48
C GLU A 434 -22.92 -4.48 -8.96
N PHE A 435 -21.67 -4.43 -8.49
CA PHE A 435 -21.00 -5.60 -7.88
C PHE A 435 -21.83 -6.19 -6.74
N LYS A 436 -22.32 -5.33 -5.83
CA LYS A 436 -23.12 -5.74 -4.68
C LYS A 436 -24.44 -6.40 -5.11
N GLU A 437 -25.13 -5.84 -6.09
CA GLU A 437 -26.39 -6.39 -6.61
C GLU A 437 -26.18 -7.76 -7.24
N GLU A 438 -25.15 -7.90 -8.07
CA GLU A 438 -24.81 -9.17 -8.71
C GLU A 438 -24.35 -10.23 -7.70
N MET A 439 -23.54 -9.86 -6.69
CA MET A 439 -23.18 -10.74 -5.59
C MET A 439 -24.41 -11.23 -4.82
N GLN A 440 -25.34 -10.33 -4.48
CA GLN A 440 -26.58 -10.70 -3.81
C GLN A 440 -27.46 -11.62 -4.66
N LYS A 441 -27.53 -11.37 -5.98
CA LYS A 441 -28.25 -12.23 -6.92
C LYS A 441 -27.67 -13.64 -6.94
N ARG A 442 -26.36 -13.79 -7.10
CA ARG A 442 -25.68 -15.11 -7.08
C ARG A 442 -25.86 -15.83 -5.75
N MET A 443 -25.81 -15.11 -4.63
CA MET A 443 -26.07 -15.68 -3.31
C MET A 443 -27.49 -16.24 -3.20
N ARG A 444 -28.50 -15.49 -3.67
CA ARG A 444 -29.91 -15.95 -3.70
C ARG A 444 -30.09 -17.17 -4.60
N GLU A 445 -29.46 -17.20 -5.77
CA GLU A 445 -29.50 -18.33 -6.69
C GLU A 445 -28.87 -19.60 -6.07
N ARG A 446 -27.71 -19.47 -5.42
CA ARG A 446 -27.07 -20.57 -4.67
C ARG A 446 -27.95 -21.10 -3.55
N LEU A 447 -28.60 -20.21 -2.79
CA LEU A 447 -29.52 -20.62 -1.72
C LEU A 447 -30.75 -21.36 -2.28
N LYS A 448 -31.31 -20.90 -3.40
CA LYS A 448 -32.41 -21.59 -4.10
C LYS A 448 -32.00 -22.98 -4.58
N LEU A 449 -30.80 -23.11 -5.16
CA LEU A 449 -30.28 -24.40 -5.62
C LEU A 449 -30.08 -25.38 -4.45
N ARG A 450 -29.49 -24.91 -3.34
CA ARG A 450 -29.34 -25.71 -2.11
C ARG A 450 -30.68 -26.16 -1.54
N ALA A 451 -31.68 -25.28 -1.51
CA ALA A 451 -33.03 -25.62 -1.06
C ALA A 451 -33.69 -26.68 -1.97
N GLN A 452 -33.49 -26.61 -3.29
CA GLN A 452 -33.97 -27.62 -4.24
C GLN A 452 -33.28 -28.98 -4.03
N GLN A 453 -31.95 -28.99 -3.84
CA GLN A 453 -31.20 -30.21 -3.55
C GLN A 453 -31.63 -30.87 -2.24
N GLN A 454 -31.87 -30.09 -1.19
CA GLN A 454 -32.38 -30.63 0.08
C GLN A 454 -33.77 -31.24 -0.05
N LYS A 455 -34.64 -30.65 -0.88
CA LYS A 455 -35.99 -31.19 -1.11
C LYS A 455 -35.97 -32.56 -1.79
N VAL A 456 -35.11 -32.74 -2.79
CA VAL A 456 -34.93 -34.04 -3.48
C VAL A 456 -34.50 -35.12 -2.49
N VAL A 457 -33.54 -34.82 -1.61
CA VAL A 457 -33.08 -35.78 -0.58
C VAL A 457 -34.17 -36.15 0.43
N THR A 458 -35.07 -35.21 0.77
CA THR A 458 -36.19 -35.50 1.68
C THR A 458 -37.31 -36.30 1.02
N ASP A 459 -37.55 -36.11 -0.28
CA ASP A 459 -38.58 -36.83 -1.01
C ASP A 459 -38.11 -38.27 -1.33
N GLU A 460 -36.84 -38.49 -1.69
CA GLU A 460 -36.27 -39.83 -1.89
C GLU A 460 -36.27 -40.69 -0.61
N LYS A 461 -36.12 -40.08 0.58
CA LYS A 461 -36.21 -40.79 1.86
C LYS A 461 -37.63 -41.26 2.22
N LYS A 462 -38.68 -40.73 1.59
CA LYS A 462 -40.06 -41.17 1.84
C LYS A 462 -40.45 -42.44 1.08
N ASP A 463 -39.75 -42.75 0.00
CA ASP A 463 -40.06 -43.91 -0.86
C ASP A 463 -39.12 -45.10 -0.66
N VAL A 464 -38.20 -45.04 0.32
CA VAL A 464 -37.50 -46.24 0.78
C VAL A 464 -38.40 -46.95 1.79
N PRO A 465 -39.01 -48.11 1.45
CA PRO A 465 -39.77 -48.89 2.41
C PRO A 465 -38.86 -49.20 3.60
N ALA A 466 -39.40 -49.09 4.81
CA ALA A 466 -38.69 -49.41 6.04
C ALA A 466 -38.18 -50.86 5.98
N LEU A 467 -36.97 -51.06 5.47
CA LEU A 467 -36.26 -52.31 5.60
C LEU A 467 -35.95 -52.44 7.09
N GLU A 468 -36.62 -53.39 7.74
CA GLU A 468 -36.29 -53.86 9.08
C GLU A 468 -34.79 -54.17 9.14
N SER A 469 -34.02 -53.28 9.76
CA SER A 469 -32.60 -53.45 10.02
C SER A 469 -32.41 -54.56 11.05
N LYS A 470 -32.36 -55.82 10.60
CA LYS A 470 -32.10 -56.98 11.46
C LYS A 470 -30.67 -57.50 11.44
N ASP A 471 -29.82 -57.10 10.51
CA ASP A 471 -28.42 -57.52 10.51
C ASP A 471 -27.48 -56.31 10.31
N LEU A 472 -27.14 -55.67 11.44
CA LEU A 472 -26.02 -54.74 11.52
C LEU A 472 -24.73 -55.54 11.54
N VAL A 473 -24.07 -55.63 10.39
CA VAL A 473 -22.66 -56.01 10.32
C VAL A 473 -21.84 -54.85 10.88
N GLU A 474 -21.13 -55.09 11.98
CA GLU A 474 -20.20 -54.15 12.60
C GLU A 474 -19.13 -53.72 11.58
N ILE A 475 -19.14 -52.43 11.21
CA ILE A 475 -18.07 -51.82 10.44
C ILE A 475 -16.93 -51.46 11.42
N PRO A 476 -15.68 -51.88 11.18
CA PRO A 476 -14.55 -51.59 12.06
C PRO A 476 -14.30 -50.08 12.23
N GLN A 477 -14.12 -49.64 13.48
CA GLN A 477 -14.01 -48.24 13.92
C GLN A 477 -12.73 -47.47 13.50
N GLU A 478 -11.90 -47.99 12.59
CA GLU A 478 -10.56 -47.43 12.37
C GLU A 478 -10.54 -46.11 11.56
N SER A 479 -11.56 -45.81 10.75
CA SER A 479 -11.60 -44.57 9.94
C SER A 479 -12.07 -43.31 10.70
N ILE A 480 -12.55 -43.45 11.93
CA ILE A 480 -13.01 -42.32 12.78
C ILE A 480 -11.85 -41.73 13.61
N SER A 481 -10.74 -42.46 13.77
CA SER A 481 -9.63 -42.04 14.64
C SER A 481 -8.80 -40.88 14.06
N ILE A 482 -8.62 -40.83 12.72
CA ILE A 482 -7.78 -39.83 12.06
C ILE A 482 -8.41 -38.42 12.15
N ASN A 483 -9.73 -38.31 11.95
CA ASN A 483 -10.43 -37.02 12.03
C ASN A 483 -10.53 -36.47 13.46
N LYS A 484 -10.47 -37.32 14.50
CA LYS A 484 -10.41 -36.87 15.90
C LYS A 484 -9.04 -36.32 16.29
N GLN A 485 -7.95 -36.89 15.74
CA GLN A 485 -6.59 -36.39 16.01
C GLN A 485 -6.33 -35.02 15.37
N VAL A 486 -6.79 -34.81 14.12
CA VAL A 486 -6.64 -33.50 13.45
C VAL A 486 -7.45 -32.41 14.14
N LYS A 487 -8.66 -32.73 14.61
CA LYS A 487 -9.52 -31.78 15.34
C LYS A 487 -8.94 -31.39 16.71
N ASN A 488 -8.34 -32.32 17.44
CA ASN A 488 -7.67 -32.01 18.72
C ASN A 488 -6.39 -31.16 18.56
N ILE A 489 -5.72 -31.22 17.40
CA ILE A 489 -4.54 -30.38 17.09
C ILE A 489 -4.94 -28.94 16.75
N LEU A 490 -6.14 -28.75 16.18
CA LEU A 490 -6.68 -27.43 15.82
C LEU A 490 -7.35 -26.73 17.00
N ASP A 491 -7.95 -27.48 17.92
CA ASP A 491 -8.70 -26.94 19.07
C ASP A 491 -7.84 -26.72 20.33
N SER A 492 -6.52 -26.94 20.26
CA SER A 492 -5.61 -26.68 21.40
C SER A 492 -5.29 -25.19 21.55
N PRO A 493 -5.25 -24.64 22.79
CA PRO A 493 -5.05 -23.22 23.03
C PRO A 493 -3.72 -22.72 22.44
N GLN A 494 -3.80 -21.59 21.74
CA GLN A 494 -2.69 -20.93 21.02
C GLN A 494 -1.68 -20.36 22.03
N ILE A 495 -0.76 -21.20 22.50
CA ILE A 495 0.47 -20.73 23.14
C ILE A 495 1.38 -20.20 22.02
N PRO A 496 1.96 -18.99 22.14
CA PRO A 496 2.91 -18.50 21.15
C PRO A 496 4.10 -19.47 21.06
N LEU A 497 4.21 -20.14 19.92
CA LEU A 497 5.32 -21.05 19.64
C LEU A 497 6.58 -20.23 19.40
N SER A 498 7.70 -20.66 19.97
CA SER A 498 9.01 -20.14 19.58
C SER A 498 9.22 -20.35 18.08
N GLY A 499 10.07 -19.53 17.43
CA GLY A 499 10.33 -19.65 16.00
C GLY A 499 10.76 -21.06 15.57
N SER A 500 11.48 -21.79 16.43
CA SER A 500 11.87 -23.19 16.18
C SER A 500 10.69 -24.16 16.27
N ASP A 501 9.76 -23.96 17.21
CA ASP A 501 8.59 -24.84 17.38
C ASP A 501 7.54 -24.60 16.30
N PHE A 502 7.41 -23.36 15.83
CA PHE A 502 6.61 -23.03 14.64
C PHE A 502 7.15 -23.76 13.41
N MET A 503 8.46 -23.69 13.15
CA MET A 503 9.07 -24.39 12.01
C MET A 503 8.97 -25.91 12.15
N LYS A 504 9.05 -26.47 13.36
CA LYS A 504 8.84 -27.90 13.61
C LYS A 504 7.39 -28.32 13.33
N ARG A 505 6.42 -27.48 13.68
CA ARG A 505 4.98 -27.69 13.38
C ARG A 505 4.71 -27.61 11.87
N ILE A 506 5.29 -26.62 11.17
CA ILE A 506 5.20 -26.51 9.71
C ILE A 506 5.80 -27.74 9.03
N ARG A 507 7.00 -28.20 9.44
CA ARG A 507 7.59 -29.43 8.90
C ARG A 507 6.72 -30.65 9.14
N THR A 508 6.10 -30.76 10.32
CA THR A 508 5.20 -31.89 10.64
C THR A 508 3.94 -31.87 9.75
N ILE A 509 3.37 -30.70 9.49
CA ILE A 509 2.22 -30.54 8.59
C ILE A 509 2.61 -30.86 7.14
N ILE A 510 3.78 -30.41 6.70
CA ILE A 510 4.30 -30.72 5.36
C ILE A 510 4.54 -32.23 5.24
N HIS A 511 5.17 -32.85 6.23
CA HIS A 511 5.46 -34.28 6.20
C HIS A 511 4.19 -35.15 6.29
N ALA A 512 3.15 -34.70 6.99
CA ALA A 512 1.88 -35.41 7.08
C ALA A 512 1.02 -35.32 5.81
N ASN A 513 1.16 -34.23 5.05
CA ASN A 513 0.32 -33.98 3.87
C ASN A 513 1.03 -34.22 2.53
N PHE A 514 2.36 -34.31 2.53
CA PHE A 514 3.16 -34.39 1.30
C PHE A 514 4.22 -35.51 1.31
N SER A 515 4.18 -36.45 2.27
CA SER A 515 5.16 -37.57 2.33
C SER A 515 5.14 -38.50 1.12
N ASP A 516 4.09 -38.49 0.31
CA ASP A 516 3.98 -39.34 -0.88
C ASP A 516 4.74 -38.78 -2.10
N TYR A 517 5.20 -37.53 -2.05
CA TYR A 517 6.00 -36.92 -3.13
C TYR A 517 7.49 -37.27 -3.09
N SER A 518 7.99 -37.91 -2.02
CA SER A 518 9.40 -38.33 -1.95
C SER A 518 9.67 -39.70 -2.58
N LYS A 519 8.70 -40.26 -3.32
CA LYS A 519 8.81 -41.55 -4.03
C LYS A 519 8.53 -41.43 -5.54
N MET A 520 8.34 -40.22 -6.07
CA MET A 520 8.52 -39.90 -7.49
C MET A 520 9.91 -39.31 -7.67
#